data_AF-A0A951C7X1-F1
#
_entry.id   AF-A0A951C7X1-F1
#
_cell.length_a   1.000
_cell.length_b   1.000
_cell.length_c   1.000
_cell.angle_alpha   90.00
_cell.angle_beta   90.00
_cell.angle_gamma   90.00
#
_symmetry.space_group_name_H-M   'P 1'
#
loop_
_entity.id
_entity.type
_entity.pdbx_description
1 polymer ?
#
loop_
_entity_poly.entity_id
_entity_poly.type
_entity_poly.pdbx_seq_one_letter_code
_entity_poly.pdbx_strand_id
1 'polypeptide(L)'
;MLIEREKGYSLPRKRKYAVAALIAFTLVAAAISIYELRFRLLILTAQYLVVDDRLEPADAIYLLNGDFYRRPYHAAELYRKGLAPHIVIARAEDSPSVALGITQNVTDLSIETLKKLGVADQTTVQLRPPGGVTSTYDEAIALRDYAVSARPHTIIIVTSEFHSRRSS
;
A
#
# COMPACT_ATOMS: atom_id res chain seq x y z
N MET A 1 40.73 60.60 -25.21
CA MET A 1 39.66 59.60 -25.38
C MET A 1 40.02 58.72 -26.56
N LEU A 2 40.67 57.57 -26.33
CA LEU A 2 40.63 56.43 -27.25
C LEU A 2 40.75 55.15 -26.44
N ILE A 3 39.80 54.27 -26.71
CA ILE A 3 39.47 52.99 -26.11
C ILE A 3 40.43 51.95 -26.71
N GLU A 4 41.11 51.15 -25.89
CA GLU A 4 41.71 49.89 -26.35
C GLU A 4 41.06 48.69 -25.67
N ARG A 5 40.70 47.75 -26.53
CA ARG A 5 39.79 46.61 -26.35
C ARG A 5 40.40 45.50 -25.49
N GLU A 6 39.52 44.86 -24.72
CA GLU A 6 39.82 43.64 -23.96
C GLU A 6 40.21 42.46 -24.87
N LYS A 7 41.34 41.81 -24.55
CA LYS A 7 41.79 40.57 -25.20
C LYS A 7 41.05 39.37 -24.61
N GLY A 8 40.07 38.86 -25.35
CA GLY A 8 39.39 37.61 -25.05
C GLY A 8 40.34 36.41 -25.13
N TYR A 9 40.60 35.77 -24.00
CA TYR A 9 41.47 34.60 -23.88
C TYR A 9 40.79 33.36 -24.49
N SER A 10 41.13 33.00 -25.73
CA SER A 10 40.56 31.83 -26.41
C SER A 10 41.42 30.57 -26.17
N LEU A 11 40.86 29.58 -25.45
CA LEU A 11 41.54 28.31 -25.18
C LEU A 11 41.77 27.49 -26.48
N PRO A 12 42.92 26.80 -26.63
CA PRO A 12 43.24 26.02 -27.83
C PRO A 12 42.20 24.92 -28.08
N ARG A 13 41.82 24.73 -29.35
CA ARG A 13 40.65 23.93 -29.79
C ARG A 13 40.57 22.52 -29.19
N LYS A 14 41.70 21.82 -29.00
CA LYS A 14 41.77 20.49 -28.35
C LYS A 14 41.42 20.50 -26.85
N ARG A 15 41.75 21.59 -26.15
CA ARG A 15 41.48 21.78 -24.72
C ARG A 15 40.01 22.04 -24.44
N LYS A 16 39.29 22.66 -25.39
CA LYS A 16 37.83 22.86 -25.34
C LYS A 16 37.07 21.52 -25.43
N TYR A 17 37.48 20.61 -26.31
CA TYR A 17 36.87 19.27 -26.41
C TYR A 17 37.16 18.40 -25.18
N ALA A 18 38.36 18.49 -24.60
CA ALA A 18 38.69 17.78 -23.37
C ALA A 18 37.85 18.25 -22.17
N VAL A 19 37.65 19.57 -22.04
CA VAL A 19 36.77 20.14 -21.00
C VAL A 19 35.31 19.75 -21.23
N ALA A 20 34.83 19.79 -22.47
CA ALA A 20 33.47 19.37 -22.80
C ALA A 20 33.22 17.88 -22.51
N ALA A 21 34.20 17.01 -22.83
CA ALA A 21 34.12 15.58 -22.53
C ALA A 21 34.10 15.30 -21.03
N LEU A 22 34.89 16.04 -20.24
CA LEU A 22 34.89 15.93 -18.78
C LEU A 22 33.53 16.34 -18.18
N ILE A 23 32.97 17.46 -18.65
CA ILE A 23 31.64 17.93 -18.21
C ILE A 23 30.57 16.89 -18.56
N ALA A 24 30.57 16.37 -19.78
CA ALA A 24 29.62 15.34 -20.20
C ALA A 24 29.75 14.06 -19.35
N PHE A 25 30.97 13.62 -19.05
CA PHE A 25 31.21 12.48 -18.18
C PHE A 25 30.69 12.71 -16.76
N THR A 26 30.93 13.89 -16.18
CA THR A 26 30.41 14.25 -14.86
C THR A 26 28.88 14.28 -14.84
N LEU A 27 28.23 14.80 -15.89
CA LEU A 27 26.78 14.82 -16.00
C LEU A 27 26.18 13.41 -16.10
N VAL A 28 26.82 12.52 -16.87
CA VAL A 28 26.39 11.11 -16.97
C VAL A 28 26.56 10.40 -15.63
N ALA A 29 27.69 10.58 -14.95
CA ALA A 29 27.94 10.00 -13.63
C ALA A 29 26.95 10.53 -12.56
N ALA A 30 26.61 11.82 -12.61
CA ALA A 30 25.60 12.41 -11.75
C ALA A 30 24.21 11.85 -12.03
N ALA A 31 23.83 11.68 -13.31
CA ALA A 31 22.54 11.10 -13.69
C ALA A 31 22.41 9.64 -13.22
N ILE A 32 23.47 8.83 -13.34
CA ILE A 32 23.51 7.46 -12.83
C ILE A 32 23.40 7.45 -11.30
N SER A 33 24.09 8.35 -10.62
CA SER A 33 24.03 8.45 -9.15
C SER A 33 22.63 8.85 -8.65
N ILE A 34 21.96 9.78 -9.33
CA ILE A 34 20.57 10.17 -9.06
C ILE A 34 19.62 9.00 -9.35
N TYR A 35 19.88 8.24 -10.43
CA TYR A 35 19.12 7.06 -10.78
C TYR A 35 19.19 5.96 -9.72
N GLU A 36 20.36 5.74 -9.11
CA GLU A 36 20.54 4.80 -8.01
C GLU A 36 19.94 5.33 -6.70
N LEU A 37 20.07 6.63 -6.43
CA LEU A 37 19.55 7.26 -5.23
C LEU A 37 18.01 7.24 -5.19
N ARG A 38 17.33 7.41 -6.33
CA ARG A 38 15.85 7.36 -6.40
C ARG A 38 15.30 6.00 -5.92
N PHE A 39 16.01 4.92 -6.22
CA PHE A 39 15.61 3.57 -5.85
C PHE A 39 15.78 3.36 -4.34
N ARG A 40 16.88 3.85 -3.76
CA ARG A 40 17.11 3.81 -2.31
C ARG A 40 16.14 4.68 -1.52
N LEU A 41 15.82 5.88 -2.02
CA LEU A 41 14.86 6.78 -1.38
C LEU A 41 13.45 6.19 -1.37
N LEU A 42 13.03 5.54 -2.45
CA LEU A 42 11.70 4.90 -2.53
C LEU A 42 11.57 3.72 -1.55
N ILE A 43 12.63 2.93 -1.37
CA ILE A 43 12.67 1.84 -0.39
C ILE A 43 12.68 2.38 1.04
N LEU A 44 13.43 3.45 1.32
CA LEU A 44 13.45 4.06 2.65
C LEU A 44 12.07 4.61 3.04
N THR A 45 11.36 5.25 2.11
CA THR A 45 9.99 5.72 2.36
C THR A 45 9.00 4.57 2.54
N ALA A 46 9.19 3.45 1.84
CA ALA A 46 8.37 2.25 2.03
C ALA A 46 8.60 1.63 3.42
N GLN A 47 9.83 1.63 3.93
CA GLN A 47 10.15 1.15 5.29
C GLN A 47 9.61 2.07 6.38
N TYR A 48 9.55 3.39 6.13
CA TYR A 48 9.01 4.37 7.09
C TYR A 48 7.47 4.37 7.14
N LEU A 49 6.80 3.87 6.09
CA LEU A 49 5.34 3.77 6.03
C LEU A 49 4.81 2.46 6.65
N VAL A 50 5.69 1.50 6.95
CA VAL A 50 5.37 0.31 7.74
C VAL A 50 5.61 0.64 9.22
N VAL A 51 4.62 1.29 9.84
CA VAL A 51 4.54 1.34 11.30
C VAL A 51 4.23 -0.08 11.76
N ASP A 52 5.25 -0.79 12.24
CA ASP A 52 5.11 -2.06 12.98
C ASP A 52 4.58 -1.70 14.38
N ASP A 53 3.32 -1.24 14.44
CA ASP A 53 2.62 -1.11 15.71
C ASP A 53 2.53 -2.52 16.27
N ARG A 54 3.06 -2.70 17.49
CA ARG A 54 2.93 -3.98 18.19
C ARG A 54 1.46 -4.33 18.21
N LEU A 55 1.09 -5.48 17.65
CA LEU A 55 -0.30 -5.91 17.62
C LEU A 55 -0.79 -6.11 19.06
N GLU A 56 -1.57 -5.15 19.54
CA GLU A 56 -2.23 -5.17 20.84
C GLU A 56 -3.66 -5.71 20.69
N PRO A 57 -4.27 -6.22 21.78
CA PRO A 57 -5.69 -6.56 21.77
C PRO A 57 -6.56 -5.38 21.33
N ALA A 58 -7.56 -5.66 20.51
CA ALA A 58 -8.46 -4.71 19.90
C ALA A 58 -9.91 -5.19 19.99
N ASP A 59 -10.85 -4.29 19.77
CA ASP A 59 -12.27 -4.61 19.83
C ASP A 59 -12.77 -5.25 18.53
N ALA A 60 -12.07 -5.03 17.42
CA ALA A 60 -12.42 -5.59 16.12
C ALA A 60 -11.18 -5.76 15.22
N ILE A 61 -11.23 -6.76 14.34
CA ILE A 61 -10.33 -6.86 13.18
C ILE A 61 -11.11 -6.40 11.95
N TYR A 62 -10.69 -5.32 11.29
CA TYR A 62 -11.26 -4.89 10.01
C TYR A 62 -10.48 -5.47 8.85
N LEU A 63 -11.10 -6.36 8.09
CA LEU A 63 -10.53 -7.04 6.93
C LEU A 63 -10.87 -6.24 5.65
N LEU A 64 -9.85 -5.63 5.03
CA LEU A 64 -10.03 -4.99 3.73
C LEU A 64 -10.21 -6.02 2.62
N ASN A 65 -11.17 -5.77 1.73
CA ASN A 65 -11.37 -6.54 0.51
C ASN A 65 -10.14 -6.49 -0.38
N GLY A 66 -9.94 -7.54 -1.18
CA GLY A 66 -8.78 -7.71 -2.03
C GLY A 66 -8.54 -9.18 -2.32
N ASP A 67 -7.32 -9.65 -2.07
CA ASP A 67 -6.96 -11.05 -2.24
C ASP A 67 -7.64 -11.95 -1.19
N PHE A 68 -8.66 -12.68 -1.62
CA PHE A 68 -9.39 -13.66 -0.80
C PHE A 68 -8.52 -14.85 -0.34
N TYR A 69 -7.31 -15.00 -0.87
CA TYR A 69 -6.43 -16.15 -0.60
C TYR A 69 -5.29 -15.87 0.41
N ARG A 70 -5.02 -14.61 0.80
CA ARG A 70 -4.05 -14.34 1.89
C ARG A 70 -4.66 -13.54 3.03
N ARG A 71 -5.37 -12.44 2.76
CA ARG A 71 -5.89 -11.56 3.83
C ARG A 71 -6.82 -12.28 4.81
N PRO A 72 -7.75 -13.16 4.38
CA PRO A 72 -8.57 -13.92 5.32
C PRO A 72 -7.76 -14.87 6.21
N TYR A 73 -6.64 -15.41 5.72
CA TYR A 73 -5.75 -16.25 6.54
C TYR A 73 -5.11 -15.45 7.67
N HIS A 74 -4.61 -14.24 7.36
CA HIS A 74 -4.03 -13.37 8.36
C HIS A 74 -5.08 -12.92 9.39
N ALA A 75 -6.27 -12.51 8.94
CA ALA A 75 -7.36 -12.14 9.85
C ALA A 75 -7.78 -13.30 10.77
N ALA A 76 -7.88 -14.52 10.24
CA ALA A 76 -8.17 -15.72 11.03
C ALA A 76 -7.06 -16.04 12.04
N GLU A 77 -5.79 -15.81 11.68
CA GLU A 77 -4.66 -15.99 12.60
C GLU A 77 -4.73 -15.00 13.76
N LEU A 78 -5.00 -13.72 13.49
CA LEU A 78 -5.16 -12.69 14.51
C LEU A 78 -6.33 -13.01 15.45
N TYR A 79 -7.46 -13.44 14.88
CA TYR A 79 -8.61 -13.90 15.66
C TYR A 79 -8.25 -15.09 16.56
N ARG A 80 -7.56 -16.11 16.03
CA ARG A 80 -7.13 -17.29 16.80
C ARG A 80 -6.13 -16.95 17.91
N LYS A 81 -5.33 -15.89 17.73
CA LYS A 81 -4.45 -15.34 18.78
C LYS A 81 -5.21 -14.58 19.88
N GLY A 82 -6.53 -14.42 19.74
CA GLY A 82 -7.37 -13.71 20.70
C GLY A 82 -7.20 -12.20 20.64
N LEU A 83 -6.68 -11.65 19.53
CA LEU A 83 -6.42 -10.22 19.40
C LEU A 83 -7.69 -9.40 19.20
N ALA A 84 -8.79 -10.00 18.75
CA ALA A 84 -10.10 -9.35 18.76
C ALA A 84 -11.22 -10.41 18.81
N PRO A 85 -12.40 -10.06 19.35
CA PRO A 85 -13.53 -10.99 19.47
C PRO A 85 -14.28 -11.24 18.16
N HIS A 86 -14.19 -10.35 17.16
CA HIS A 86 -14.88 -10.50 15.87
C HIS A 86 -14.11 -9.85 14.72
N ILE A 87 -14.46 -10.26 13.50
CA ILE A 87 -13.91 -9.75 12.24
C ILE A 87 -14.99 -8.95 11.52
N VAL A 88 -14.66 -7.78 11.02
CA VAL A 88 -15.55 -6.88 10.30
C VAL A 88 -15.07 -6.75 8.86
N ILE A 89 -15.97 -6.84 7.88
CA ILE A 89 -15.66 -6.68 6.45
C ILE A 89 -16.78 -5.93 5.73
N ALA A 90 -16.44 -5.01 4.82
CA ALA A 90 -17.43 -4.34 3.99
C ALA A 90 -17.78 -5.18 2.75
N ARG A 91 -19.06 -5.20 2.35
CA ARG A 91 -19.54 -5.83 1.11
C ARG A 91 -19.01 -5.04 -0.08
N ALA A 92 -18.16 -5.67 -0.91
CA ALA A 92 -17.77 -5.13 -2.19
C ALA A 92 -18.96 -5.04 -3.14
N GLU A 93 -18.95 -4.06 -4.05
CA GLU A 93 -19.92 -4.00 -5.14
C GLU A 93 -19.90 -5.30 -5.96
N ASP A 94 -21.08 -5.75 -6.38
CA ASP A 94 -21.20 -6.89 -7.27
C ASP A 94 -20.79 -6.46 -8.68
N SER A 95 -19.72 -7.06 -9.22
CA SER A 95 -19.37 -6.87 -10.62
C SER A 95 -20.45 -7.44 -11.55
N PRO A 96 -20.50 -7.05 -12.83
CA PRO A 96 -21.46 -7.63 -13.78
C PRO A 96 -21.43 -9.16 -13.82
N SER A 97 -20.25 -9.77 -13.69
CA SER A 97 -20.09 -11.23 -13.62
C SER A 97 -20.69 -11.84 -12.35
N VAL A 98 -20.62 -11.12 -11.22
CA VAL A 98 -21.28 -11.53 -9.96
C VAL A 98 -22.80 -11.41 -10.09
N ALA A 99 -23.29 -10.29 -10.63
CA ALA A 99 -24.72 -10.08 -10.85
C ALA A 99 -25.34 -11.12 -11.80
N LEU A 100 -24.56 -11.62 -12.78
CA LEU A 100 -24.94 -12.70 -13.69
C LEU A 100 -24.73 -14.11 -13.09
N GLY A 101 -24.20 -14.23 -11.87
CA GLY A 101 -23.94 -15.52 -11.21
C GLY A 101 -22.78 -16.32 -11.79
N ILE A 102 -21.90 -15.69 -12.60
CA ILE A 102 -20.74 -16.34 -13.22
C ILE A 102 -19.60 -16.51 -12.21
N THR A 103 -19.44 -15.52 -11.31
CA THR A 103 -18.41 -15.51 -10.26
C THR A 103 -19.03 -15.14 -8.91
N GLN A 104 -18.37 -15.49 -7.81
CA GLN A 104 -18.76 -15.03 -6.49
C GLN A 104 -18.19 -13.63 -6.18
N ASN A 105 -18.86 -12.89 -5.29
CA ASN A 105 -18.33 -11.65 -4.76
C ASN A 105 -17.07 -11.93 -3.90
N VAL A 106 -16.09 -11.04 -3.96
CA VAL A 106 -14.82 -11.19 -3.22
C VAL A 106 -15.02 -11.23 -1.71
N THR A 107 -16.02 -10.51 -1.18
CA THR A 107 -16.39 -10.52 0.23
C THR A 107 -16.94 -11.88 0.62
N ASP A 108 -17.76 -12.50 -0.24
CA ASP A 108 -18.35 -13.83 0.03
C ASP A 108 -17.27 -14.91 0.03
N LEU A 109 -16.33 -14.85 -0.92
CA LEU A 109 -15.16 -15.73 -0.93
C LEU A 109 -14.30 -15.56 0.33
N SER A 110 -14.12 -14.32 0.79
CA SER A 110 -13.34 -14.04 2.00
C SER A 110 -14.03 -14.60 3.25
N ILE A 111 -15.35 -14.41 3.36
CA ILE A 111 -16.16 -14.97 4.45
C ILE A 111 -16.13 -16.51 4.41
N GLU A 112 -16.30 -17.14 3.24
CA GLU A 112 -16.19 -18.60 3.10
C GLU A 112 -14.80 -19.12 3.51
N THR A 113 -13.75 -18.38 3.15
CA THR A 113 -12.38 -18.71 3.55
C THR A 113 -12.22 -18.65 5.07
N LEU A 114 -12.72 -17.59 5.73
CA LEU A 114 -12.70 -17.47 7.19
C LEU A 114 -13.42 -18.65 7.88
N LYS A 115 -14.58 -19.07 7.36
CA LYS A 115 -15.31 -20.24 7.85
C LYS A 115 -14.49 -21.51 7.78
N LYS A 116 -13.85 -21.77 6.63
CA LYS A 116 -12.97 -22.94 6.44
C LYS A 116 -11.75 -22.91 7.36
N LEU A 117 -11.35 -21.74 7.83
CA LEU A 117 -10.25 -21.55 8.79
C LEU A 117 -10.71 -21.63 10.27
N GLY A 118 -11.98 -21.93 10.52
CA GLY A 118 -12.52 -22.12 11.87
C GLY A 118 -13.04 -20.85 12.53
N VAL A 119 -13.18 -19.74 11.79
CA VAL A 119 -13.90 -18.55 12.26
C VAL A 119 -15.38 -18.79 12.03
N ALA A 120 -16.16 -18.89 13.10
CA ALA A 120 -17.57 -19.20 12.98
C ALA A 120 -18.39 -18.02 12.42
N ASP A 121 -19.53 -18.31 11.78
CA ASP A 121 -20.32 -17.32 11.04
C ASP A 121 -20.69 -16.09 11.86
N GLN A 122 -21.13 -16.28 13.11
CA GLN A 122 -21.53 -15.18 14.00
C GLN A 122 -20.37 -14.28 14.44
N THR A 123 -19.12 -14.71 14.22
CA THR A 123 -17.91 -13.93 14.53
C THR A 123 -17.58 -12.95 13.41
N THR A 124 -18.17 -13.09 12.22
CA THR A 124 -17.90 -12.20 11.09
C THR A 124 -19.07 -11.23 10.87
N VAL A 125 -18.80 -9.93 11.05
CA VAL A 125 -19.74 -8.84 10.82
C VAL A 125 -19.54 -8.30 9.41
N GLN A 126 -20.54 -8.46 8.55
CA GLN A 126 -20.50 -7.90 7.19
C GLN A 126 -21.23 -6.55 7.15
N LEU A 127 -20.49 -5.48 6.88
CA LEU A 127 -21.06 -4.16 6.61
C LEU A 127 -21.61 -4.12 5.18
N ARG A 128 -22.82 -3.58 5.00
CA ARG A 128 -23.50 -3.54 3.69
C ARG A 128 -23.89 -2.10 3.32
N PRO A 129 -22.91 -1.24 2.96
CA PRO A 129 -23.22 0.09 2.46
C PRO A 129 -24.05 -0.02 1.15
N PRO A 130 -24.94 0.95 0.87
CA PRO A 130 -25.71 0.96 -0.38
C PRO A 130 -24.80 0.92 -1.60
N GLY A 131 -25.04 -0.02 -2.52
CA GLY A 131 -24.20 -0.22 -3.72
C GLY A 131 -22.90 -1.01 -3.47
N GLY A 132 -22.54 -1.28 -2.22
CA GLY A 132 -21.25 -1.90 -1.89
C GLY A 132 -20.07 -0.93 -1.99
N VAL A 133 -18.89 -1.40 -1.61
CA VAL A 133 -17.64 -0.64 -1.70
C VAL A 133 -16.92 -0.93 -3.02
N THR A 134 -16.36 0.11 -3.65
CA THR A 134 -15.62 -0.01 -4.92
C THR A 134 -14.13 0.33 -4.77
N SER A 135 -13.77 0.97 -3.67
CA SER A 135 -12.42 1.47 -3.40
C SER A 135 -12.05 1.35 -1.93
N THR A 136 -10.75 1.39 -1.63
CA THR A 136 -10.26 1.48 -0.25
C THR A 136 -10.77 2.74 0.47
N TYR A 137 -11.08 3.81 -0.27
CA TYR A 137 -11.73 4.99 0.28
C TYR A 137 -13.13 4.66 0.79
N ASP A 138 -13.96 3.99 -0.02
CA ASP A 138 -15.30 3.55 0.40
C ASP A 138 -15.24 2.59 1.59
N GLU A 139 -14.23 1.72 1.65
CA GLU A 139 -13.98 0.86 2.80
C GLU A 139 -13.63 1.66 4.06
N ALA A 140 -12.86 2.75 3.95
CA ALA A 140 -12.57 3.63 5.07
C ALA A 140 -13.83 4.40 5.54
N ILE A 141 -14.70 4.78 4.60
CA ILE A 141 -16.02 5.36 4.90
C ILE A 141 -16.88 4.36 5.69
N ALA A 142 -16.99 3.12 5.20
CA ALA A 142 -17.76 2.07 5.87
C ALA A 142 -17.20 1.74 7.26
N LEU A 143 -15.87 1.71 7.41
CA LEU A 143 -15.20 1.53 8.69
C LEU A 143 -15.50 2.67 9.66
N ARG A 144 -15.46 3.92 9.20
CA ARG A 144 -15.81 5.08 10.04
C ARG A 144 -17.25 4.98 10.52
N ASP A 145 -18.19 4.64 9.65
CA ASP A 145 -19.60 4.55 10.01
C ASP A 145 -19.86 3.40 11.01
N TYR A 146 -19.12 2.28 10.86
CA TYR A 146 -19.04 1.24 11.88
C TYR A 146 -18.47 1.76 13.20
N ALA A 147 -17.37 2.51 13.18
CA ALA A 147 -16.75 3.04 14.37
C ALA A 147 -17.66 4.04 15.12
N VAL A 148 -18.45 4.84 14.39
CA VAL A 148 -19.42 5.76 14.99
C VAL A 148 -20.57 5.01 15.68
N SER A 149 -21.05 3.93 15.07
CA SER A 149 -22.19 3.16 15.57
C SER A 149 -21.83 2.17 16.67
N ALA A 150 -20.77 1.39 16.50
CA ALA A 150 -20.31 0.38 17.44
C ALA A 150 -19.36 0.93 18.53
N ARG A 151 -18.77 2.11 18.30
CA ARG A 151 -17.82 2.79 19.21
C ARG A 151 -16.69 1.89 19.74
N PRO A 152 -15.99 1.12 18.90
CA PRO A 152 -14.77 0.43 19.32
C PRO A 152 -13.70 1.45 19.73
N HIS A 153 -12.89 1.11 20.73
CA HIS A 153 -11.73 1.89 21.13
C HIS A 153 -10.53 1.62 20.21
N THR A 154 -10.31 0.35 19.84
CA THR A 154 -9.18 -0.05 19.01
C THR A 154 -9.64 -1.00 17.91
N ILE A 155 -9.12 -0.82 16.69
CA ILE A 155 -9.40 -1.67 15.53
C ILE A 155 -8.08 -2.07 14.88
N ILE A 156 -7.86 -3.37 14.67
CA ILE A 156 -6.75 -3.86 13.86
C ILE A 156 -7.19 -3.86 12.40
N ILE A 157 -6.46 -3.18 11.52
CA ILE A 157 -6.76 -3.15 10.08
C ILE A 157 -5.89 -4.18 9.36
N VAL A 158 -6.52 -5.16 8.73
CA VAL A 158 -5.86 -6.16 7.89
C VAL A 158 -5.92 -5.71 6.43
N THR A 159 -4.78 -5.24 5.94
CA THR A 159 -4.57 -4.91 4.52
C THR A 159 -3.78 -6.03 3.83
N SER A 160 -3.55 -5.93 2.52
CA SER A 160 -2.61 -6.85 1.85
C SER A 160 -1.24 -6.78 2.51
N GLU A 161 -0.63 -7.94 2.75
CA GLU A 161 0.79 -8.01 3.08
C GLU A 161 1.59 -7.52 1.85
N PHE A 162 2.23 -6.35 1.96
CA PHE A 162 3.39 -6.09 1.11
C PHE A 162 4.48 -7.07 1.56
N HIS A 163 4.67 -8.16 0.83
CA HIS A 163 5.77 -9.10 1.02
C HIS A 163 7.13 -8.45 0.67
N SER A 164 7.57 -7.45 1.43
CA SER A 164 8.98 -7.05 1.49
C SER A 164 9.71 -7.69 2.68
N ARG A 165 9.05 -8.58 3.44
CA ARG A 165 9.62 -9.17 4.64
C ARG A 165 10.55 -10.36 4.42
N ARG A 166 10.76 -10.84 3.18
CA ARG A 166 11.80 -11.84 2.82
C ARG A 166 12.24 -11.72 1.36
N SER A 167 13.18 -10.80 1.10
CA SER A 167 14.19 -10.97 0.07
C SER A 167 15.52 -10.62 0.72
N SER A 168 15.91 -11.48 1.65
CA SER A 168 17.26 -11.58 2.21
C SER A 168 17.88 -12.85 1.65
#